data_AF-A0A3D0NA36-F1
#
_entry.id   AF-A0A3D0NA36-F1
#
_cell.length_a   1.000
_cell.length_b   1.000
_cell.length_c   1.000
_cell.angle_alpha   90.00
_cell.angle_beta   90.00
_cell.angle_gamma   90.00
#
_symmetry.space_group_name_H-M   'P 1'
#
loop_
_entity.id
_entity.type
_entity.pdbx_description
1 polymer ?
#
loop_
_entity_poly.entity_id
_entity_poly.type
_entity_poly.pdbx_seq_one_letter_code
_entity_poly.pdbx_strand_id
1 'polypeptide(L)'
;HHENEIAQSEAVTGKKFANHWFHVAHLTVEGRKMSKSLENLYTLTDLSERGYTPMELRYVLLSGNYRQTLNFTFHSLDAARKALSRLGYWQKRFGEMPNELTVGACDFGPFLPVYEALLSDLNTSEALGRLHSIGRRIIANIESGGLSV
;
A
#
# COMPACT_ATOMS: atom_id res chain seq x y z
N HIS A 1 24.26 -2.23 8.96
CA HIS A 1 23.90 -2.71 10.32
C HIS A 1 23.62 -4.20 10.23
N HIS A 2 22.72 -4.60 9.35
CA HIS A 2 22.40 -6.00 9.07
C HIS A 2 23.64 -6.84 8.69
N GLU A 3 24.64 -6.27 8.00
CA GLU A 3 25.92 -6.96 7.71
C GLU A 3 26.67 -7.37 8.99
N ASN A 4 26.64 -6.52 10.01
CA ASN A 4 27.25 -6.82 11.30
C ASN A 4 26.43 -7.89 12.05
N GLU A 5 25.10 -7.84 11.97
CA GLU A 5 24.24 -8.87 12.54
C GLU A 5 24.51 -10.24 11.92
N ILE A 6 24.63 -10.31 10.58
CA ILE A 6 25.01 -11.53 9.87
C ILE A 6 26.36 -12.04 10.39
N ALA A 7 27.38 -11.18 10.44
CA ALA A 7 28.70 -11.58 10.92
C ALA A 7 28.67 -12.11 12.36
N GLN A 8 27.95 -11.45 13.26
CA GLN A 8 27.84 -11.86 14.66
C GLN A 8 27.09 -13.19 14.82
N SER A 9 25.93 -13.32 14.18
CA SER A 9 25.07 -14.49 14.31
C SER A 9 25.67 -15.72 13.63
N GLU A 10 26.25 -15.58 12.44
CA GLU A 10 26.81 -16.72 11.71
C GLU A 10 28.15 -17.17 12.31
N ALA A 11 28.98 -16.25 12.81
CA ALA A 11 30.25 -16.61 13.46
C ALA A 11 30.06 -17.41 14.75
N VAL A 12 29.02 -17.10 15.55
CA VAL A 12 28.76 -17.82 16.81
C VAL A 12 28.00 -19.13 16.59
N THR A 13 27.10 -19.19 15.61
CA THR A 13 26.24 -20.37 15.41
C THR A 13 26.74 -21.35 14.35
N GLY A 14 27.59 -20.90 13.41
CA GLY A 14 27.99 -21.68 12.23
C GLY A 14 26.83 -21.97 11.28
N LYS A 15 25.69 -21.29 11.41
CA LYS A 15 24.47 -21.49 10.62
C LYS A 15 24.09 -20.21 9.91
N LYS A 16 23.42 -20.34 8.76
CA LYS A 16 22.84 -19.21 8.04
C LYS A 16 21.83 -18.47 8.92
N PHE A 17 22.00 -17.16 9.09
CA PHE A 17 21.18 -16.36 10.00
C PHE A 17 19.75 -16.16 9.49
N ALA A 18 19.60 -15.72 8.23
CA ALA A 18 18.30 -15.52 7.60
C ALA A 18 18.35 -15.89 6.11
N ASN A 19 17.25 -16.46 5.60
CA ASN A 19 17.14 -16.81 4.19
C ASN A 19 16.73 -15.64 3.30
N HIS A 20 15.96 -14.70 3.85
CA HIS A 20 15.45 -13.55 3.12
C HIS A 20 15.67 -12.29 3.97
N TRP A 21 16.13 -11.24 3.32
CA TRP A 21 16.29 -9.92 3.90
C TRP A 21 15.38 -8.95 3.15
N PHE A 22 14.60 -8.18 3.89
CA PHE A 22 13.65 -7.23 3.34
C PHE A 22 14.05 -5.82 3.74
N HIS A 23 14.45 -5.02 2.76
CA HIS A 23 14.84 -3.63 2.96
C HIS A 23 13.89 -2.71 2.21
N VAL A 24 13.40 -1.69 2.89
CA VAL A 24 12.54 -0.67 2.30
C VAL A 24 13.42 0.51 1.88
N ALA A 25 13.18 1.01 0.67
CA ALA A 25 13.87 2.19 0.15
C ALA A 25 13.51 3.44 0.94
N HIS A 26 14.40 4.44 0.86
CA HIS A 26 14.20 5.71 1.56
C HIS A 26 13.02 6.50 0.99
N LEU A 27 12.43 7.33 1.85
CA LEU A 27 11.44 8.33 1.51
C LEU A 27 12.13 9.68 1.24
N THR A 28 11.80 10.34 0.13
CA THR A 28 12.09 11.76 -0.09
C THR A 28 10.85 12.60 0.18
N VAL A 29 11.04 13.88 0.47
CA VAL A 29 9.97 14.85 0.74
C VAL A 29 10.15 16.03 -0.21
N GLU A 30 9.13 16.29 -1.03
CA GLU A 30 9.13 17.41 -1.98
C GLU A 30 10.40 17.43 -2.86
N GLY A 31 10.80 16.25 -3.34
CA GLY A 31 11.98 16.05 -4.21
C GLY A 31 13.33 16.09 -3.50
N ARG A 32 13.36 16.24 -2.16
CA ARG A 32 14.59 16.34 -1.37
C ARG A 32 14.70 15.21 -0.35
N LYS A 33 15.92 14.91 0.08
CA LYS A 33 16.16 13.99 1.20
C LYS A 33 15.38 14.48 2.43
N MET A 34 14.71 13.57 3.13
CA MET A 34 14.12 13.87 4.43
C MET A 34 15.22 14.04 5.48
N SER A 35 15.29 15.20 6.14
CA SER A 35 16.16 15.41 7.29
C SER A 35 15.63 16.50 8.22
N LYS A 36 16.01 16.42 9.50
CA LYS A 36 15.72 17.48 10.47
C LYS A 36 16.32 18.82 10.07
N SER A 37 17.54 18.81 9.54
CA SER A 37 18.28 20.01 9.13
C SER A 37 17.68 20.73 7.92
N LEU A 38 16.89 20.03 7.10
CA LEU A 38 16.18 20.62 5.96
C LEU A 38 14.75 21.03 6.34
N GLU A 39 14.37 20.89 7.62
CA GLU A 39 13.05 21.23 8.16
C GLU A 39 11.88 20.59 7.38
N ASN A 40 12.12 19.43 6.76
CA ASN A 40 11.17 18.71 5.93
C ASN A 40 10.80 17.33 6.49
N LEU A 41 11.05 17.13 7.79
CA LEU A 41 10.61 15.94 8.51
C LEU A 41 9.23 16.22 9.09
N TYR A 42 8.25 15.39 8.70
CA TYR A 42 6.88 15.46 9.21
C TYR A 42 6.56 14.22 10.03
N THR A 43 6.07 14.44 11.24
CA THR A 43 5.52 13.40 12.11
C THR A 43 4.03 13.18 11.81
N LEU A 44 3.46 12.10 12.34
CA LEU A 44 2.01 11.86 12.25
C LEU A 44 1.20 12.99 12.90
N THR A 45 1.69 13.57 14.00
CA THR A 45 1.07 14.72 14.66
C THR A 45 1.07 15.94 13.74
N ASP A 46 2.21 16.26 13.11
CA ASP A 46 2.31 17.40 12.18
C ASP A 46 1.33 17.26 11.00
N LEU A 47 1.18 16.04 10.48
CA LEU A 47 0.23 15.76 9.39
C LEU A 47 -1.23 15.85 9.87
N SER A 48 -1.51 15.39 11.08
CA SER A 48 -2.84 15.49 11.70
C SER A 48 -3.25 16.93 11.94
N GLU A 49 -2.35 17.77 12.45
CA GLU A 49 -2.59 19.21 12.66
C GLU A 49 -2.85 19.95 11.34
N ARG A 50 -2.30 19.44 10.24
CA ARG A 50 -2.57 19.92 8.87
C ARG A 50 -3.84 19.36 8.25
N GLY A 51 -4.61 18.55 8.98
CA GLY A 51 -5.87 18.00 8.54
C GLY A 51 -5.75 16.75 7.65
N TYR A 52 -4.64 16.02 7.72
CA TYR A 52 -4.47 14.73 7.05
C TYR A 52 -4.63 13.57 8.03
N THR A 53 -5.09 12.44 7.53
CA THR A 53 -5.32 11.22 8.34
C THR A 53 -4.18 10.23 8.17
N PRO A 54 -3.91 9.36 9.17
CA PRO A 54 -2.97 8.26 9.03
C PRO A 54 -3.29 7.31 7.87
N MET A 55 -4.58 7.19 7.49
CA MET A 55 -5.00 6.35 6.38
C MET A 55 -4.62 6.93 5.01
N GLU A 56 -4.68 8.26 4.86
CA GLU A 56 -4.18 8.95 3.67
C GLU A 56 -2.67 8.76 3.52
N LEU A 57 -1.91 8.90 4.61
CA LEU A 57 -0.48 8.61 4.60
C LEU A 57 -0.21 7.15 4.24
N ARG A 58 -0.92 6.20 4.87
CA ARG A 58 -0.76 4.77 4.57
C ARG A 58 -1.00 4.49 3.09
N TYR A 59 -2.03 5.09 2.50
CA TYR A 59 -2.31 4.95 1.07
C TYR A 59 -1.17 5.51 0.21
N VAL A 60 -0.62 6.69 0.55
CA VAL A 60 0.55 7.26 -0.14
C VAL A 60 1.72 6.28 -0.11
N LEU A 61 2.06 5.75 1.08
CA LEU A 61 3.19 4.83 1.25
C LEU A 61 3.01 3.51 0.49
N LEU A 62 1.78 3.02 0.35
CA LEU A 62 1.46 1.82 -0.43
C LEU A 62 1.40 2.07 -1.94
N SER A 63 1.27 3.34 -2.37
CA SER A 63 1.14 3.68 -3.79
C SER A 63 2.47 3.58 -4.56
N GLY A 64 3.61 3.52 -3.86
CA GLY A 64 4.91 3.15 -4.41
C GLY A 64 5.28 1.68 -4.15
N ASN A 65 6.26 1.16 -4.89
CA ASN A 65 6.88 -0.11 -4.58
C ASN A 65 7.90 0.06 -3.44
N TYR A 66 7.91 -0.85 -2.46
CA TYR A 66 8.76 -0.72 -1.26
C TYR A 66 10.27 -0.68 -1.58
N ARG A 67 10.71 -1.22 -2.72
CA ARG A 67 12.11 -1.20 -3.17
C ARG A 67 12.51 0.08 -3.90
N GLN A 68 11.56 0.95 -4.21
CA GLN A 68 11.80 2.20 -4.93
C GLN A 68 11.69 3.39 -3.99
N THR A 69 12.56 4.38 -4.19
CA THR A 69 12.46 5.65 -3.46
C THR A 69 11.11 6.29 -3.76
N LEU A 70 10.31 6.48 -2.72
CA LEU A 70 9.04 7.18 -2.81
C LEU A 70 9.25 8.67 -2.55
N ASN A 71 8.64 9.52 -3.37
CA ASN A 71 8.61 10.96 -3.12
C ASN A 71 7.29 11.37 -2.48
N PHE A 72 7.33 11.60 -1.17
CA PHE A 72 6.21 12.14 -0.41
C PHE A 72 6.01 13.62 -0.75
N THR A 73 4.77 13.97 -1.09
CA THR A 73 4.34 15.35 -1.31
C THR A 73 2.99 15.60 -0.67
N PHE A 74 2.65 16.83 -0.33
CA PHE A 74 1.28 17.12 0.14
C PHE A 74 0.24 16.86 -0.95
N HIS A 75 0.60 17.07 -2.21
CA HIS A 75 -0.25 16.69 -3.34
C HIS A 75 -0.57 15.19 -3.37
N SER A 76 0.38 14.33 -2.99
CA SER A 76 0.13 12.88 -2.90
C SER A 76 -0.89 12.53 -1.82
N LEU A 77 -0.96 13.28 -0.72
CA LEU A 77 -1.99 13.11 0.32
C LEU A 77 -3.37 13.53 -0.18
N ASP A 78 -3.47 14.63 -0.91
CA ASP A 78 -4.74 15.05 -1.53
C ASP A 78 -5.24 14.03 -2.57
N ALA A 79 -4.31 13.44 -3.34
CA ALA A 79 -4.63 12.36 -4.27
C ALA A 79 -5.10 11.10 -3.51
N ALA A 80 -4.42 10.75 -2.41
CA ALA A 80 -4.79 9.63 -1.55
C ALA A 80 -6.18 9.81 -0.94
N ARG A 81 -6.52 11.02 -0.46
CA ARG A 81 -7.86 11.36 0.03
C ARG A 81 -8.93 11.03 -1.00
N LYS A 82 -8.76 11.50 -2.23
CA LYS A 82 -9.69 11.23 -3.34
C LYS A 82 -9.79 9.73 -3.65
N ALA A 83 -8.66 9.02 -3.64
CA ALA A 83 -8.64 7.58 -3.87
C ALA A 83 -9.40 6.81 -2.77
N LEU A 84 -9.17 7.15 -1.50
CA LEU A 84 -9.87 6.55 -0.36
C LEU A 84 -11.36 6.86 -0.37
N SER A 85 -11.77 8.09 -0.68
CA SER A 85 -13.19 8.44 -0.84
C SER A 85 -13.86 7.57 -1.91
N ARG A 86 -13.15 7.29 -3.01
CA ARG A 86 -13.66 6.41 -4.07
C ARG A 86 -13.79 4.96 -3.61
N LEU A 87 -12.80 4.43 -2.90
CA LEU A 87 -12.88 3.09 -2.30
C LEU A 87 -14.07 2.99 -1.33
N GLY A 88 -14.29 4.01 -0.51
CA GLY A 88 -15.44 4.08 0.39
C GLY A 88 -16.78 4.16 -0.35
N TYR A 89 -16.84 4.86 -1.49
CA TYR A 89 -18.02 4.84 -2.36
C TYR A 89 -18.28 3.43 -2.91
N TRP A 90 -17.26 2.75 -3.43
CA TRP A 90 -17.38 1.38 -3.95
C TRP A 90 -17.84 0.39 -2.89
N GLN A 91 -17.25 0.45 -1.70
CA GLN A 91 -17.66 -0.38 -0.57
C GLN A 91 -19.16 -0.25 -0.29
N LYS A 92 -19.70 0.98 -0.26
CA LYS A 92 -21.13 1.22 -0.05
C LYS A 92 -22.01 0.67 -1.17
N ARG A 93 -21.49 0.58 -2.40
CA ARG A 93 -22.23 0.11 -3.58
C ARG A 93 -22.17 -1.40 -3.78
N PHE A 94 -21.08 -2.04 -3.35
CA PHE A 94 -20.94 -3.49 -3.40
C PHE A 94 -21.80 -4.21 -2.35
N GLY A 95 -22.41 -3.47 -1.43
CA GLY A 95 -23.26 -4.03 -0.37
C GLY A 95 -22.44 -4.65 0.76
N GLU A 96 -23.12 -5.36 1.66
CA GLU A 96 -22.46 -6.10 2.74
C GLU A 96 -21.81 -7.37 2.19
N MET A 97 -20.53 -7.59 2.51
CA MET A 97 -19.88 -8.87 2.27
C MET A 97 -20.49 -9.93 3.22
N PRO A 98 -20.58 -11.20 2.80
CA PRO A 98 -20.92 -12.27 3.72
C PRO A 98 -19.98 -12.24 4.94
N ASN A 99 -20.54 -12.34 6.14
CA ASN A 99 -19.78 -12.28 7.41
C ASN A 99 -18.76 -13.42 7.58
N GLU A 100 -18.81 -14.45 6.75
CA GLU A 100 -17.94 -15.61 6.82
C GLU A 100 -17.00 -15.67 5.61
N LEU A 101 -15.80 -15.09 5.78
CA LEU A 101 -14.64 -15.44 4.95
C LEU A 101 -14.24 -16.88 5.31
N THR A 102 -14.61 -17.84 4.47
CA THR A 102 -14.12 -19.22 4.60
C THR A 102 -12.64 -19.26 4.23
N VAL A 103 -11.78 -19.28 5.26
CA VAL A 103 -10.33 -19.44 5.10
C VAL A 103 -10.06 -20.77 4.40
N GLY A 104 -9.62 -20.73 3.14
CA GLY A 104 -9.25 -21.93 2.36
C GLY A 104 -9.93 -22.08 1.01
N ALA A 105 -11.00 -21.32 0.73
CA ALA A 105 -11.63 -21.24 -0.59
C ALA A 105 -11.58 -19.79 -1.10
N CYS A 106 -10.37 -19.24 -1.27
CA CYS A 106 -10.20 -17.88 -1.76
C CYS A 106 -10.31 -17.85 -3.28
N ASP A 107 -11.53 -17.97 -3.83
CA ASP A 107 -11.76 -17.43 -5.16
C ASP A 107 -11.74 -15.90 -5.03
N PHE A 108 -10.63 -15.28 -5.45
CA PHE A 108 -10.51 -13.82 -5.49
C PHE A 108 -11.42 -13.21 -6.57
N GLY A 109 -12.08 -14.04 -7.39
CA GLY A 109 -13.04 -13.64 -8.40
C GLY A 109 -12.47 -12.55 -9.31
N PRO A 110 -13.18 -11.43 -9.52
CA PRO A 110 -12.69 -10.34 -10.36
C PRO A 110 -11.43 -9.67 -9.81
N PHE A 111 -11.09 -9.88 -8.53
CA PHE A 111 -9.90 -9.33 -7.86
C PHE A 111 -8.69 -10.27 -7.87
N LEU A 112 -8.76 -11.46 -8.50
CA LEU A 112 -7.59 -12.34 -8.66
C LEU A 112 -6.36 -11.61 -9.21
N PRO A 113 -6.47 -10.72 -10.23
CA PRO A 113 -5.32 -9.96 -10.69
C PRO A 113 -4.70 -9.04 -9.63
N VAL A 114 -5.49 -8.54 -8.67
CA VAL A 114 -4.96 -7.72 -7.55
C VAL A 114 -4.10 -8.60 -6.64
N TYR A 115 -4.58 -9.80 -6.33
CA TYR A 115 -3.85 -10.76 -5.51
C TYR A 115 -2.54 -11.22 -6.19
N GLU A 116 -2.57 -11.52 -7.49
CA GLU A 116 -1.37 -11.87 -8.26
C GLU A 116 -0.29 -10.78 -8.22
N ALA A 117 -0.69 -9.50 -8.29
CA ALA A 117 0.24 -8.39 -8.16
C ALA A 117 0.92 -8.37 -6.77
N LEU A 118 0.18 -8.70 -5.71
CA LEU A 118 0.76 -8.82 -4.37
C LEU A 118 1.72 -10.02 -4.24
N LEU A 119 1.45 -11.13 -4.93
CA LEU A 119 2.34 -12.29 -4.96
C LEU A 119 3.65 -12.01 -5.72
N SER A 120 3.64 -11.04 -6.64
CA SER A 120 4.84 -10.56 -7.31
C SER A 120 5.60 -9.56 -6.44
N ASP A 121 6.34 -10.06 -5.44
CA ASP A 121 7.21 -9.24 -4.58
C ASP A 121 6.47 -8.07 -3.88
N LEU A 122 5.28 -8.34 -3.34
CA LEU A 122 4.45 -7.35 -2.65
C LEU A 122 4.24 -6.08 -3.48
N ASN A 123 3.94 -6.19 -4.78
CA ASN A 123 3.78 -5.05 -5.67
C ASN A 123 2.47 -4.28 -5.40
N THR A 124 2.47 -3.50 -4.31
CA THR A 124 1.30 -2.75 -3.84
C THR A 124 0.88 -1.65 -4.81
N SER A 125 1.81 -1.02 -5.52
CA SER A 125 1.50 0.01 -6.51
C SER A 125 0.69 -0.56 -7.67
N GLU A 126 1.10 -1.72 -8.21
CA GLU A 126 0.36 -2.43 -9.25
C GLU A 126 -0.96 -2.98 -8.73
N ALA A 127 -0.98 -3.57 -7.53
CA ALA A 127 -2.19 -4.07 -6.90
C ALA A 127 -3.25 -2.96 -6.75
N LEU A 128 -2.86 -1.77 -6.28
CA LEU A 128 -3.74 -0.60 -6.20
C LEU A 128 -4.21 -0.16 -7.59
N GLY A 129 -3.34 -0.15 -8.59
CA GLY A 129 -3.70 0.16 -9.97
C GLY A 129 -4.76 -0.79 -10.54
N ARG A 130 -4.55 -2.10 -10.37
CA ARG A 130 -5.50 -3.16 -10.77
C ARG A 130 -6.81 -3.04 -10.01
N LEU A 131 -6.78 -2.84 -8.70
CA LEU A 131 -7.95 -2.63 -7.84
C LEU A 131 -8.80 -1.47 -8.35
N HIS A 132 -8.17 -0.34 -8.67
CA HIS A 132 -8.87 0.82 -9.19
C HIS A 132 -9.49 0.59 -10.56
N SER A 133 -8.82 -0.17 -11.43
CA SER A 133 -9.35 -0.54 -12.75
C SER A 133 -10.60 -1.42 -12.63
N ILE A 134 -10.51 -2.47 -11.80
CA ILE A 134 -11.60 -3.42 -11.57
C ILE A 134 -12.79 -2.72 -10.90
N GLY A 135 -12.56 -1.92 -9.85
CA GLY A 135 -13.62 -1.21 -9.15
C GLY A 135 -14.42 -0.28 -10.06
N ARG A 136 -13.76 0.46 -10.97
CA ARG A 136 -14.45 1.27 -11.98
C ARG A 136 -15.32 0.43 -12.91
N ARG A 137 -14.83 -0.71 -13.38
CA ARG A 137 -15.56 -1.60 -14.28
C ARG A 137 -16.81 -2.19 -13.60
N ILE A 138 -16.69 -2.65 -12.36
CA ILE A 138 -17.82 -3.21 -11.61
C ILE A 138 -18.90 -2.14 -11.39
N ILE A 139 -18.53 -0.94 -10.96
CA ILE A 139 -19.50 0.14 -10.75
C ILE A 139 -20.19 0.55 -12.05
N ALA A 140 -19.45 0.66 -13.15
CA ALA A 140 -20.04 0.98 -14.46
C ALA A 140 -21.08 -0.08 -14.87
N ASN A 141 -20.78 -1.37 -14.64
CA ASN A 141 -21.74 -2.45 -14.90
C ASN A 141 -23.00 -2.33 -14.04
N ILE A 142 -22.85 -2.09 -12.73
CA ILE A 142 -23.96 -1.89 -11.78
C ILE A 142 -24.84 -0.70 -12.22
N GLU A 143 -24.23 0.42 -12.60
CA GLU A 143 -24.94 1.64 -13.02
C GLU A 143 -25.65 1.47 -14.38
N SER A 144 -25.15 0.59 -15.25
CA SER A 144 -25.80 0.24 -16.53
C SER A 144 -26.92 -0.80 -16.43
N GLY A 145 -27.24 -1.28 -15.22
CA GLY A 145 -28.26 -2.31 -14.99
C GLY A 145 -27.78 -3.75 -15.24
N GLY A 146 -26.48 -3.96 -15.39
CA GLY A 146 -25.89 -5.30 -15.42
C GLY A 146 -25.87 -5.94 -14.03
N LEU A 147 -26.11 -7.25 -13.95
CA LEU A 147 -25.93 -8.03 -12.71
C LEU A 147 -24.46 -7.92 -12.25
N SER A 148 -24.25 -7.72 -10.94
CA SER A 148 -22.93 -7.81 -10.33
C SER A 148 -22.39 -9.23 -10.48
N VAL A 149 -21.15 -9.35 -10.97
CA VAL A 149 -20.40 -10.62 -11.01
C VAL A 149 -19.94 -10.97 -9.61
#